data_AF-A0A9X2FNK2-F1
#
_entry.id   AF-A0A9X2FNK2-F1
#
_cell.length_a   1.000
_cell.length_b   1.000
_cell.length_c   1.000
_cell.angle_alpha   90.00
_cell.angle_beta   90.00
_cell.angle_gamma   90.00
#
_symmetry.space_group_name_H-M   'P 1'
#
loop_
_entity.id
_entity.type
_entity.pdbx_description
1 polymer ?
#
loop_
_entity_poly.entity_id
_entity_poly.type
_entity_poly.pdbx_seq_one_letter_code
_entity_poly.pdbx_strand_id
1 'polypeptide(L)'
;MTHIVRTTVTIGLLTAATLAQAQSVPRQMEDFAALGWSIQGHIGQAEGQERMLVRDADGQDRIAVLHSYSGQITFEQAPHPAER
;
A
#
# COMPACT_ATOMS: atom_id res chain seq x y z
N MET A 1 -34.63 -22.48 49.00
CA MET A 1 -34.08 -23.68 48.32
C MET A 1 -33.65 -23.25 46.94
N THR A 2 -32.34 -23.28 46.71
CA THR A 2 -31.66 -22.70 45.55
C THR A 2 -31.24 -23.85 44.65
N HIS A 3 -31.64 -23.85 43.38
CA HIS A 3 -31.01 -24.68 42.36
C HIS A 3 -30.32 -23.78 41.35
N ILE A 4 -28.99 -23.79 41.40
CA ILE A 4 -28.09 -23.22 40.41
C ILE A 4 -28.02 -24.23 39.26
N VAL A 5 -28.32 -23.82 38.03
CA VAL A 5 -27.90 -24.56 36.83
C VAL A 5 -26.89 -23.70 36.09
N ARG A 6 -25.63 -24.12 36.20
CA ARG A 6 -24.46 -23.51 35.57
C ARG A 6 -24.27 -24.18 34.22
N THR A 7 -24.66 -23.52 33.13
CA THR A 7 -24.39 -24.01 31.77
C THR A 7 -23.20 -23.25 31.21
N THR A 8 -22.01 -23.79 31.44
CA THR A 8 -20.76 -23.34 30.82
C THR A 8 -20.73 -23.90 29.39
N VAL A 9 -20.93 -23.07 28.36
CA VAL A 9 -20.59 -23.46 26.99
C VAL A 9 -19.31 -22.73 26.60
N THR A 10 -18.20 -23.46 26.75
CA THR A 10 -16.90 -23.07 26.20
C THR A 10 -16.94 -23.32 24.70
N ILE A 11 -17.26 -22.31 23.89
CA ILE A 11 -17.01 -22.38 22.44
C ILE A 11 -15.57 -21.95 22.22
N GLY A 12 -14.74 -22.96 21.98
CA GLY A 12 -13.32 -22.84 21.76
C GLY A 12 -12.96 -21.98 20.56
N LEU A 13 -11.81 -21.32 20.72
CA LEU A 13 -11.00 -20.65 19.74
C LEU A 13 -11.08 -21.28 18.34
N LEU A 14 -11.58 -20.49 17.40
CA LEU A 14 -10.97 -20.30 16.09
C LEU A 14 -11.06 -18.80 15.78
N THR A 15 -10.42 -17.96 16.61
CA THR A 15 -10.05 -16.62 16.15
C THR A 15 -9.15 -16.85 14.96
N ALA A 16 -9.73 -16.62 13.78
CA ALA A 16 -9.06 -16.66 12.51
C ALA A 16 -7.66 -16.09 12.70
N ALA A 17 -6.66 -16.91 12.41
CA ALA A 17 -5.35 -16.41 12.10
C ALA A 17 -5.54 -15.47 10.90
N THR A 18 -5.86 -14.20 11.18
CA THR A 18 -5.67 -13.16 10.21
C THR A 18 -4.16 -13.09 10.08
N LEU A 19 -3.66 -13.89 9.15
CA LEU A 19 -2.44 -13.62 8.41
C LEU A 19 -2.65 -12.27 7.70
N ALA A 20 -2.78 -11.19 8.46
CA ALA A 20 -2.38 -9.89 7.98
C ALA A 20 -0.86 -9.97 8.00
N GLN A 21 -0.35 -10.59 6.95
CA GLN A 21 1.02 -10.43 6.53
C GLN A 21 1.34 -8.96 6.76
N ALA A 22 2.21 -8.67 7.72
CA ALA A 22 3.02 -7.47 7.65
C ALA A 22 3.87 -7.66 6.39
N GLN A 23 3.23 -7.52 5.22
CA GLN A 23 3.90 -7.11 4.02
C GLN A 23 4.53 -5.82 4.48
N SER A 24 5.83 -5.87 4.72
CA SER A 24 6.65 -4.69 4.93
C SER A 24 6.18 -3.70 3.89
N VAL A 25 5.38 -2.72 4.34
CA VAL A 25 4.86 -1.67 3.46
C VAL A 25 6.14 -1.16 2.81
N PRO A 26 6.29 -1.30 1.48
CA PRO A 26 7.51 -0.87 0.81
C PRO A 26 7.80 0.53 1.32
N ARG A 27 9.02 0.81 1.79
CA ARG A 27 9.36 2.11 2.43
C ARG A 27 8.85 3.32 1.62
N GLN A 28 8.82 3.13 0.30
CA GLN A 28 8.23 4.00 -0.71
C GLN A 28 6.75 4.38 -0.45
N MET A 29 5.91 3.42 -0.06
CA MET A 29 4.50 3.66 0.30
C MET A 29 4.37 4.56 1.54
N GLU A 30 5.31 4.51 2.50
CA GLU A 30 5.33 5.43 3.63
C GLU A 30 5.73 6.84 3.19
N ASP A 31 6.72 6.95 2.30
CA ASP A 31 7.18 8.23 1.75
C ASP A 31 6.06 8.94 0.95
N PHE A 32 5.31 8.21 0.12
CA PHE A 32 4.18 8.79 -0.62
C PHE A 32 3.01 9.15 0.31
N ALA A 33 2.69 8.30 1.28
CA ALA A 33 1.61 8.58 2.23
C ALA A 33 1.91 9.84 3.07
N ALA A 34 3.17 10.06 3.45
CA ALA A 34 3.59 11.27 4.17
C ALA A 34 3.40 12.56 3.34
N LEU A 35 3.48 12.46 2.01
CA LEU A 35 3.22 13.57 1.09
C LEU A 35 1.73 13.75 0.77
N GLY A 36 0.85 12.89 1.28
CA GLY A 36 -0.57 12.84 0.90
C GLY A 36 -0.80 12.24 -0.49
N TRP A 37 0.19 11.53 -1.03
CA TRP A 37 0.15 10.93 -2.36
C TRP A 37 -0.25 9.46 -2.26
N SER A 38 -0.84 8.93 -3.34
CA SER A 38 -1.31 7.54 -3.38
C SER A 38 -0.81 6.84 -4.65
N ILE A 39 -0.27 5.63 -4.49
CA ILE A 39 0.13 4.80 -5.63
C ILE A 39 -1.12 4.24 -6.30
N GLN A 40 -1.30 4.54 -7.58
CA GLN A 40 -2.41 4.06 -8.41
C GLN A 40 -2.06 2.74 -9.11
N GLY A 41 -0.78 2.53 -9.45
CA GLY A 41 -0.33 1.29 -10.08
C GLY A 41 1.16 1.29 -10.41
N HIS A 42 1.67 0.10 -10.72
CA HIS A 42 3.05 -0.08 -11.16
C HIS A 42 3.10 -0.06 -12.70
N ILE A 43 3.96 0.79 -13.28
CA ILE A 43 4.09 0.93 -14.75
C ILE A 43 5.13 -0.07 -15.27
N GLY A 44 6.25 -0.23 -14.56
CA GLY A 44 7.32 -1.13 -14.97
C GLY A 44 8.66 -0.76 -14.36
N GLN A 45 9.63 -1.65 -14.56
CA GLN A 45 11.01 -1.46 -14.10
C GLN A 45 11.96 -1.62 -15.29
N ALA A 46 12.84 -0.64 -15.51
CA ALA A 46 13.86 -0.66 -16.56
C ALA A 46 15.15 0.00 -16.07
N GLU A 47 16.31 -0.57 -16.39
CA GLU A 47 17.62 0.04 -16.13
C GLU A 47 17.85 0.48 -14.66
N GLY A 48 17.32 -0.28 -13.70
CA GLY A 48 17.42 0.08 -12.28
C GLY A 48 16.55 1.28 -11.88
N GLN A 49 15.56 1.60 -12.70
CA GLN A 49 14.53 2.60 -12.42
C GLN A 49 13.18 1.89 -12.32
N GLU A 50 12.50 2.04 -11.19
CA GLU A 50 11.13 1.56 -10.98
C GLU A 50 10.15 2.72 -11.21
N ARG A 51 9.16 2.52 -12.08
CA ARG A 51 8.19 3.54 -12.48
C ARG A 51 6.82 3.17 -11.94
N MET A 52 6.21 4.08 -11.20
CA MET A 52 4.88 3.92 -10.61
C MET A 52 3.97 5.08 -11.01
N LEU A 53 2.71 4.78 -11.29
CA LEU A 53 1.67 5.78 -11.40
C LEU A 53 1.24 6.17 -9.98
N VAL A 54 1.36 7.45 -9.65
CA VAL A 54 0.96 8.01 -8.35
C VAL A 54 -0.02 9.15 -8.58
N ARG A 55 -0.91 9.38 -7.62
CA ARG A 55 -1.79 10.54 -7.59
C ARG A 55 -1.32 11.46 -6.47
N ASP A 56 -1.06 12.71 -6.81
CA ASP A 56 -0.63 13.70 -5.84
C ASP A 56 -1.79 14.18 -4.94
N ALA A 57 -1.47 15.02 -3.96
CA ALA A 57 -2.45 15.56 -3.01
C ALA A 57 -3.51 16.46 -3.69
N ASP A 58 -3.20 17.00 -4.87
CA ASP A 58 -4.10 17.81 -5.69
C ASP A 58 -4.98 16.95 -6.63
N GLY A 59 -4.80 15.62 -6.60
CA GLY A 59 -5.56 14.67 -7.42
C GLY A 59 -5.01 14.48 -8.84
N GLN A 60 -3.82 14.99 -9.16
CA GLN A 60 -3.20 14.83 -10.46
C GLN A 60 -2.38 13.54 -10.55
N ASP A 61 -2.46 12.88 -11.70
CA ASP A 61 -1.70 11.68 -11.99
C ASP A 61 -0.26 12.04 -12.43
N ARG A 62 0.71 11.42 -11.77
CA ARG A 62 2.15 11.58 -11.98
C ARG A 62 2.83 10.22 -12.09
N ILE A 63 4.01 10.21 -12.69
CA ILE A 63 4.90 9.05 -12.70
C ILE A 63 5.99 9.29 -11.66
N ALA A 64 6.00 8.50 -10.60
CA ALA A 64 7.14 8.42 -9.70
C ALA A 64 8.18 7.47 -10.31
N VAL A 65 9.42 7.94 -10.40
CA VAL A 65 10.57 7.17 -10.88
C VAL A 65 11.54 6.99 -9.71
N LEU A 66 11.67 5.76 -9.22
CA LEU A 66 12.60 5.39 -8.17
C LEU A 66 13.90 4.89 -8.79
N HIS A 67 15.00 5.56 -8.48
CA HIS A 67 16.33 5.21 -8.93
C HIS A 67 16.98 4.24 -7.93
N SER A 68 17.02 2.94 -8.24
CA SER A 68 17.50 1.90 -7.32
C SER A 68 18.96 2.09 -6.87
N TYR A 69 19.78 2.74 -7.70
CA TYR A 69 21.20 3.00 -7.40
C TYR A 69 21.43 4.15 -6.43
N SER A 70 20.54 5.14 -6.39
CA SER A 70 20.66 6.34 -5.54
C SER A 70 19.63 6.40 -4.42
N GLY A 71 18.57 5.60 -4.49
CA GLY A 71 17.40 5.66 -3.61
C GLY A 71 16.55 6.91 -3.81
N GLN A 72 16.84 7.73 -4.83
CA GLN A 72 16.09 8.96 -5.10
C GLN A 72 14.79 8.68 -5.82
N ILE A 73 13.77 9.47 -5.51
CA ILE A 73 12.48 9.46 -6.19
C ILE A 73 12.36 10.77 -6.97
N THR A 74 12.19 10.67 -8.29
CA THR A 74 11.88 11.81 -9.17
C THR A 74 10.44 11.70 -9.67
N PHE A 75 9.85 12.84 -10.04
CA PHE A 75 8.45 12.91 -10.44
C PHE A 75 8.33 13.47 -11.85
N GLU A 76 7.71 12.71 -12.73
CA GLU A 76 7.40 13.11 -14.11
C GLU A 76 5.88 13.26 -14.25
N GLN A 77 5.44 14.15 -15.13
CA GLN A 77 4.01 14.24 -15.45
C GLN A 77 3.62 12.99 -16.25
N ALA A 78 2.52 12.32 -15.88
CA ALA A 78 2.02 11.22 -16.70
C ALA A 78 1.58 11.78 -18.06
N PRO A 79 1.95 11.16 -19.20
CA PRO A 79 1.56 11.65 -20.51
C PRO A 79 0.04 11.73 -20.58
N HIS A 80 -0.47 12.81 -21.16
CA HIS A 80 -1.91 13.03 -21.25
C HIS A 80 -2.51 11.86 -22.03
N PRO A 81 -3.64 11.26 -21.60
CA PRO A 81 -4.23 10.11 -22.31
C PRO A 81 -4.61 10.41 -23.77
N ALA A 82 -4.61 11.69 -24.17
CA ALA A 82 -4.84 12.14 -25.54
C ALA A 82 -3.59 12.08 -26.46
N GLU A 83 -2.40 11.80 -25.91
CA GLU A 83 -1.13 11.75 -26.65
C GLU A 83 -0.67 10.31 -26.98
N ARG A 84 -1.53 9.31 -26.72
CA ARG A 84 -1.29 7.90 -27.08
C ARG A 84 -1.85 7.54 -28.45
#